data_AF-A0A3D5UKT7-F1
#
_entry.id   AF-A0A3D5UKT7-F1
#
_cell.length_a   1.000
_cell.length_b   1.000
_cell.length_c   1.000
_cell.angle_alpha   90.00
_cell.angle_beta   90.00
_cell.angle_gamma   90.00
#
_symmetry.space_group_name_H-M   'P 1'
#
loop_
_entity.id
_entity.type
_entity.pdbx_description
1 polymer ?
#
loop_
_entity_poly.entity_id
_entity_poly.type
_entity_poly.pdbx_seq_one_letter_code
_entity_poly.pdbx_strand_id
1 'polypeptide(L)'
;MGIDIWQGVMTTNNTPELIKKYGGDISFMGDLDSGTLDFPEWTADLVAEHVRRACTNCGKEYFIPCLTMGGPESLFPGVYDKVNEEIDKMSKEMF
;
A
#
# COMPACT_ATOMS: atom_id res chain seq x y z
N MET A 1 9.51 -7.96 -20.33
CA MET A 1 8.12 -7.44 -20.40
C MET A 1 8.20 -5.93 -20.35
N GLY A 2 7.46 -5.20 -21.18
CA GLY A 2 7.53 -3.72 -21.26
C GLY A 2 6.59 -3.01 -20.30
N ILE A 3 6.48 -3.51 -19.06
CA ILE A 3 5.64 -2.95 -18.00
C ILE A 3 6.58 -2.56 -16.86
N ASP A 4 6.53 -1.30 -16.42
CA ASP A 4 7.41 -0.81 -15.34
C ASP A 4 6.80 -1.01 -13.94
N ILE A 5 5.47 -0.97 -13.84
CA ILE A 5 4.75 -1.03 -12.56
C ILE A 5 3.56 -1.98 -12.68
N TRP A 6 3.47 -2.97 -11.79
CA TRP A 6 2.24 -3.71 -11.54
C TRP A 6 1.42 -2.99 -10.47
N GLN A 7 0.35 -2.34 -10.90
CA GLN A 7 -0.60 -1.64 -10.03
C GLN A 7 -1.70 -2.58 -9.53
N GLY A 8 -2.15 -2.36 -8.29
CA GLY A 8 -3.26 -3.08 -7.67
C GLY A 8 -2.87 -4.43 -7.08
N VAL A 9 -1.61 -4.62 -6.67
CA VAL A 9 -1.27 -5.80 -5.87
C VAL A 9 -1.99 -5.77 -4.54
N MET A 10 -2.36 -6.95 -4.06
CA MET A 10 -3.10 -7.16 -2.82
C MET A 10 -2.27 -8.03 -1.89
N THR A 11 -2.64 -8.06 -0.60
CA THR A 11 -1.94 -8.88 0.40
C THR A 11 -1.89 -10.37 0.05
N THR A 12 -2.87 -10.85 -0.72
CA THR A 12 -2.97 -12.24 -1.20
C THR A 12 -1.98 -12.60 -2.31
N ASN A 13 -1.31 -11.61 -2.93
CA ASN A 13 -0.30 -11.86 -3.96
C ASN A 13 1.07 -12.26 -3.40
N ASN A 14 1.28 -12.13 -2.09
CA ASN A 14 2.60 -12.26 -1.45
C ASN A 14 3.61 -11.24 -2.03
N THR A 15 3.19 -9.98 -2.08
CA THR A 15 3.96 -8.83 -2.59
C THR A 15 5.42 -8.80 -2.10
N PRO A 16 5.73 -9.08 -0.82
CA PRO A 16 7.12 -9.11 -0.34
C PRO A 16 8.02 -10.10 -1.10
N GLU A 17 7.53 -11.31 -1.36
CA GLU A 17 8.30 -12.32 -2.09
C GLU A 17 8.42 -11.97 -3.59
N LEU A 18 7.40 -11.33 -4.15
CA LEU A 18 7.45 -10.85 -5.54
C LEU A 18 8.45 -9.72 -5.71
N ILE A 19 8.53 -8.79 -4.77
CA ILE A 19 9.55 -7.73 -4.74
C ILE A 19 10.95 -8.33 -4.67
N LYS A 20 11.18 -9.33 -3.80
CA LYS A 20 12.48 -10.02 -3.73
C LYS A 20 12.87 -10.68 -5.05
N LYS A 21 11.88 -11.20 -5.79
CA LYS A 21 12.11 -11.97 -7.02
C LYS A 21 12.27 -11.10 -8.26
N TYR A 22 11.51 -10.01 -8.35
CA TYR A 22 11.38 -9.19 -9.56
C TYR A 22 11.69 -7.70 -9.36
N GLY A 23 12.02 -7.28 -8.13
CA GLY A 23 12.51 -5.94 -7.86
C GLY A 23 13.77 -5.67 -8.69
N GLY A 24 13.82 -4.49 -9.30
CA GLY A 24 14.83 -4.14 -10.31
C GLY A 24 14.33 -4.29 -11.75
N ASP A 25 13.43 -5.24 -12.01
CA ASP A 25 12.76 -5.38 -13.32
C ASP A 25 11.45 -4.62 -13.37
N ILE A 26 10.63 -4.73 -12.30
CA ILE A 26 9.35 -4.03 -12.14
C ILE A 26 9.19 -3.54 -10.70
N SER A 27 8.33 -2.53 -10.52
CA SER A 27 7.86 -2.10 -9.20
C SER A 27 6.43 -2.56 -8.93
N PHE A 28 6.09 -2.67 -7.65
CA PHE A 28 4.78 -3.13 -7.19
C PHE A 28 4.06 -1.99 -6.48
N MET A 29 2.85 -1.69 -6.90
CA MET A 29 2.04 -0.61 -6.33
C MET A 29 0.74 -1.16 -5.76
N GLY A 30 0.53 -1.01 -4.45
CA GLY A 30 -0.64 -1.56 -3.76
C GLY A 30 -0.35 -2.03 -2.32
N ASP A 31 -0.84 -3.23 -1.99
CA ASP A 31 -0.75 -3.90 -0.70
C ASP A 31 -1.54 -3.25 0.45
N LEU A 32 -2.36 -2.23 0.16
CA LEU A 32 -3.38 -1.71 1.08
C LEU A 32 -4.77 -2.08 0.55
N ASP A 33 -5.29 -3.21 0.98
CA ASP A 33 -6.53 -3.76 0.45
C ASP A 33 -7.72 -2.87 0.85
N SER A 34 -8.34 -2.21 -0.12
CA SER A 34 -9.46 -1.28 0.13
C SER A 34 -10.63 -1.97 0.83
N GLY A 35 -10.89 -3.24 0.51
CA GLY A 35 -11.92 -4.04 1.19
C GLY A 35 -11.68 -4.26 2.70
N THR A 36 -10.48 -3.98 3.20
CA THR A 36 -10.13 -4.06 4.63
C THR A 36 -10.02 -2.70 5.32
N LEU A 37 -9.81 -1.62 4.57
CA LEU A 37 -9.53 -0.28 5.11
C LEU A 37 -10.65 0.72 4.84
N ASP A 38 -11.41 0.52 3.77
CA ASP A 38 -12.44 1.43 3.28
C ASP A 38 -13.82 0.80 3.47
N PHE A 39 -14.22 0.70 4.74
CA PHE A 39 -15.50 0.12 5.19
C PHE A 39 -16.12 0.97 6.32
N PRO A 40 -17.42 0.83 6.65
CA PRO A 40 -18.11 1.77 7.53
C PRO A 40 -17.50 1.95 8.93
N GLU A 41 -16.92 0.90 9.50
CA GLU A 41 -16.35 0.88 10.84
C GLU A 41 -14.82 0.97 10.86
N TRP A 42 -14.22 1.52 9.80
CA TRP A 42 -12.78 1.76 9.73
C TRP A 42 -12.29 2.62 10.91
N THR A 43 -11.05 2.42 11.33
CA THR A 43 -10.42 3.20 12.39
C THR A 43 -9.04 3.70 11.96
N ALA A 44 -8.60 4.80 12.57
CA ALA A 44 -7.26 5.34 12.34
C ALA A 44 -6.15 4.36 12.72
N ASP A 45 -6.34 3.60 13.79
CA ASP A 45 -5.38 2.59 14.25
C ASP A 45 -5.25 1.43 13.26
N LEU A 46 -6.37 0.99 12.66
CA LEU A 46 -6.36 -0.04 11.63
C LEU A 46 -5.59 0.42 10.39
N VAL A 47 -5.82 1.66 9.94
CA VAL A 47 -5.08 2.25 8.82
C VAL A 47 -3.58 2.30 9.14
N ALA A 48 -3.21 2.78 10.32
CA ALA A 48 -1.82 2.86 10.74
C ALA A 48 -1.15 1.47 10.80
N GLU A 49 -1.85 0.46 11.33
CA GLU A 49 -1.37 -0.92 11.37
C GLU A 49 -1.11 -1.48 9.97
N HIS A 50 -2.07 -1.35 9.06
CA HIS A 50 -1.96 -1.90 7.71
C HIS A 50 -0.92 -1.17 6.86
N VAL A 51 -0.83 0.16 6.98
CA VAL A 51 0.20 0.97 6.30
C VAL A 51 1.58 0.60 6.80
N ARG A 52 1.77 0.53 8.12
CA ARG A 52 3.03 0.08 8.72
C ARG A 52 3.40 -1.32 8.21
N ARG A 53 2.49 -2.28 8.29
CA ARG A 53 2.68 -3.67 7.80
C ARG A 53 3.14 -3.68 6.34
N ALA A 54 2.43 -2.98 5.45
CA ALA A 54 2.75 -2.94 4.02
C ALA A 54 4.17 -2.37 3.79
N CYS A 55 4.47 -1.21 4.38
CA CYS A 55 5.77 -0.56 4.25
C CYS A 55 6.92 -1.42 4.83
N THR A 56 6.75 -2.00 6.02
CA THR A 56 7.80 -2.81 6.65
C THR A 56 8.02 -4.15 5.94
N ASN A 57 6.97 -4.78 5.43
CA ASN A 57 7.08 -6.10 4.81
C ASN A 57 7.58 -6.00 3.36
N CYS A 58 7.13 -4.99 2.61
CA CYS A 58 7.51 -4.80 1.22
C CYS A 58 8.83 -4.02 1.08
N GLY A 59 9.19 -3.20 2.08
CA GLY A 59 10.44 -2.45 2.11
C GLY A 59 10.38 -1.13 1.34
N LYS A 60 11.56 -0.56 1.10
CA LYS A 60 11.74 0.82 0.60
C LYS A 60 12.05 0.93 -0.90
N GLU A 61 12.38 -0.18 -1.55
CA GLU A 61 12.74 -0.22 -2.98
C GLU A 61 11.72 -1.04 -3.74
N TYR A 62 11.41 -0.61 -4.97
CA TYR A 62 10.50 -1.30 -5.90
C TYR A 62 9.07 -1.50 -5.37
N PHE A 63 8.65 -0.70 -4.40
CA PHE A 63 7.34 -0.75 -3.78
C PHE A 63 6.73 0.66 -3.61
N ILE A 64 5.45 0.79 -3.93
CA ILE A 64 4.66 2.02 -3.77
C ILE A 64 3.38 1.65 -2.99
N PRO A 65 3.26 1.97 -1.69
CA PRO A 65 2.06 1.65 -0.93
C PRO A 65 0.88 2.49 -1.43
N CYS A 66 -0.24 1.85 -1.74
CA CYS A 66 -1.49 2.55 -2.06
C CYS A 66 -2.70 1.65 -1.85
N LEU A 67 -3.88 2.28 -1.74
CA LEU A 67 -5.15 1.56 -1.79
C LEU A 67 -5.32 0.86 -3.14
N THR A 68 -6.01 -0.28 -3.13
CA THR A 68 -6.33 -1.03 -4.36
C THR A 68 -7.43 -0.37 -5.20
N MET A 69 -8.16 0.59 -4.63
CA MET A 69 -9.09 1.44 -5.37
C MET A 69 -8.31 2.41 -6.25
N GLY A 70 -8.81 2.65 -7.47
CA GLY A 70 -8.25 3.67 -8.35
C GLY A 70 -8.72 5.07 -7.96
N GLY A 71 -7.84 6.06 -8.15
CA GLY A 71 -8.15 7.48 -7.96
C GLY A 71 -7.78 8.04 -6.58
N PRO A 72 -7.88 9.36 -6.38
CA PRO A 72 -7.56 10.03 -5.12
C PRO A 72 -8.78 10.06 -4.18
N GLU A 73 -9.46 8.93 -4.02
CA GLU A 73 -10.71 8.86 -3.27
C GLU A 73 -10.84 7.57 -2.46
N SER A 74 -11.73 7.61 -1.48
CA SER A 74 -12.19 6.47 -0.69
C SER A 74 -13.72 6.51 -0.61
N LEU A 75 -14.36 5.35 -0.44
CA LEU A 75 -15.81 5.24 -0.32
C LEU A 75 -16.29 5.85 0.99
N PHE A 76 -15.51 5.69 2.06
CA PHE A 76 -15.81 6.26 3.37
C PHE A 76 -14.98 7.53 3.62
N PRO A 77 -15.59 8.62 4.11
CA PRO A 77 -14.89 9.87 4.35
C PRO A 77 -13.70 9.71 5.30
N GLY A 78 -12.57 10.32 4.96
CA GLY A 78 -11.36 10.38 5.79
C GLY A 78 -10.42 9.18 5.67
N VAL A 79 -10.83 8.06 5.08
CA VAL A 79 -9.94 6.89 4.87
C VAL A 79 -8.77 7.27 3.98
N TYR A 80 -9.03 7.88 2.81
CA TYR A 80 -7.98 8.28 1.87
C TYR A 80 -6.96 9.23 2.51
N ASP A 81 -7.43 10.28 3.19
CA ASP A 81 -6.56 11.25 3.86
C ASP A 81 -5.72 10.58 4.96
N LYS A 82 -6.34 9.69 5.74
CA LYS A 82 -5.65 8.97 6.81
C LYS A 82 -4.58 8.03 6.27
N VAL A 83 -4.85 7.32 5.18
CA VAL A 83 -3.86 6.44 4.52
C VAL A 83 -2.66 7.26 4.06
N ASN A 84 -2.88 8.40 3.41
CA ASN A 84 -1.80 9.29 2.98
C ASN A 84 -0.98 9.82 4.18
N GLU A 85 -1.64 10.23 5.26
CA GLU A 85 -0.96 10.68 6.49
C GLU A 85 -0.03 9.60 7.06
N GLU A 86 -0.48 8.34 7.11
CA GLU A 86 0.33 7.23 7.62
C GLU A 86 1.45 6.82 6.65
N ILE A 87 1.24 6.92 5.33
CA ILE A 87 2.30 6.70 4.33
C ILE A 87 3.38 7.77 4.46
N ASP A 88 3.01 9.04 4.65
CA ASP A 88 3.95 10.13 4.89
C ASP A 88 4.77 9.93 6.17
N LYS A 89 4.15 9.40 7.23
CA LYS A 89 4.85 9.03 8.48
C LYS A 89 5.85 7.91 8.24
N MET A 90 5.43 6.83 7.57
CA MET A 90 6.33 5.71 7.25
C MET A 90 7.48 6.14 6.34
N SER A 91 7.23 7.05 5.41
CA SER A 91 8.27 7.61 4.54
C SER A 91 9.33 8.36 5.34
N LYS A 92 8.96 9.13 6.36
CA LYS A 92 9.91 9.81 7.25
C LYS A 92 10.64 8.85 8.21
N GLU A 93 10.04 7.70 8.52
CA GLU A 93 10.64 6.69 9.41
C GLU A 93 11.67 5.82 8.67
N MET A 94 11.45 5.55 7.37
CA MET A 94 12.22 4.57 6.60
C MET A 94 13.32 5.17 5.69
N PHE A 95 13.33 6.48 5.48
CA PHE A 95 14.26 7.20 4.59
C PHE A 95 14.93 8.37 5.31
#